data_AF-W2TPT5-F1
#
_entry.id   AF-W2TPT5-F1
#
_cell.length_a   1.000
_cell.length_b   1.000
_cell.length_c   1.000
_cell.angle_alpha   90.00
_cell.angle_beta   90.00
_cell.angle_gamma   90.00
#
_symmetry.space_group_name_H-M   'P 1'
#
loop_
_entity.id
_entity.type
_entity.pdbx_description
1 polymer ?
#
loop_
_entity_poly.entity_id
_entity_poly.type
_entity_poly.pdbx_seq_one_letter_code
_entity_poly.pdbx_strand_id
1 'polypeptide(L)'
;MKSFIPVPEGSDFPIQNCPYGVFSTKDNPKRRIGVAIGESILDLSAVAHLFDGPALTNHQDVFKQETLNAFMSLPRAAWIEARSTIQKLLSDNVPTLKENPELRPKAIVSQKDAVMHLPAKIGDYTDFYSSIYHATNVGIMFRGKENALMPNWKWLPVGYHGRASSIIASGTPVRRPRGQLKPEGATEPTYGPSRLLDFELEMAFFVGGPATQLGQPIPIEKTEDHIFGMVLMNDWSGR
;
A
#
# COMPACT_ATOMS: atom_id res chain seq x y z
N MET A 1 -6.34 24.25 -1.55
CA MET A 1 -6.03 24.22 -0.10
C MET A 1 -4.52 24.33 0.06
N LYS A 2 -4.02 25.15 1.00
CA LYS A 2 -2.58 25.26 1.30
C LYS A 2 -2.30 24.70 2.69
N SER A 3 -1.13 24.10 2.86
CA SER A 3 -0.64 23.54 4.13
C SER A 3 0.27 24.55 4.84
N PHE A 4 0.27 24.58 6.17
CA PHE A 4 1.29 25.33 6.93
C PHE A 4 2.65 24.62 6.97
N ILE A 5 2.68 23.30 6.69
CA ILE A 5 3.91 22.56 6.42
C ILE A 5 4.38 22.91 5.00
N PRO A 6 5.64 23.35 4.83
CA PRO A 6 6.20 23.60 3.50
C PRO A 6 6.13 22.36 2.62
N VAL A 7 5.62 22.52 1.39
CA VAL A 7 5.58 21.47 0.37
C VAL A 7 6.42 21.96 -0.81
N PRO A 8 7.58 21.33 -1.09
CA PRO A 8 8.38 21.66 -2.26
C PRO A 8 7.59 21.45 -3.55
N GLU A 9 7.87 22.26 -4.57
CA GLU A 9 7.33 22.06 -5.91
C GLU A 9 7.76 20.68 -6.44
N GLY A 10 6.82 19.95 -7.06
CA GLY A 10 7.07 18.59 -7.53
C GLY A 10 7.12 17.51 -6.45
N SER A 11 6.84 17.84 -5.18
CA SER A 11 6.72 16.82 -4.12
C SER A 11 5.59 15.84 -4.41
N ASP A 12 5.84 14.54 -4.17
CA ASP A 12 4.82 13.49 -4.20
C ASP A 12 3.78 13.64 -3.08
N PHE A 13 4.05 14.45 -2.04
CA PHE A 13 3.22 14.55 -0.85
C PHE A 13 2.60 15.95 -0.65
N PRO A 14 1.85 16.49 -1.62
CA PRO A 14 1.07 17.70 -1.39
C PRO A 14 -0.13 17.38 -0.47
N ILE A 15 -0.80 18.41 0.06
CA ILE A 15 -1.99 18.25 0.93
C ILE A 15 -3.17 17.54 0.23
N GLN A 16 -3.11 17.43 -1.10
CA GLN A 16 -4.03 16.70 -1.94
C GLN A 16 -3.74 15.18 -1.95
N ASN A 17 -2.54 14.72 -1.57
CA ASN A 17 -2.22 13.30 -1.51
C ASN A 17 -2.59 12.71 -0.13
N CYS A 18 -1.91 13.14 0.93
CA CYS A 18 -2.09 12.63 2.30
C CYS A 18 -2.11 11.08 2.40
N PRO A 19 -1.06 10.36 1.92
CA PRO A 19 -1.02 8.91 1.97
C PRO A 19 -0.69 8.42 3.39
N TYR A 20 -1.24 7.27 3.75
CA TYR A 20 -0.99 6.63 5.04
C TYR A 20 0.21 5.69 4.98
N GLY A 21 1.00 5.64 6.05
CA GLY A 21 2.11 4.70 6.20
C GLY A 21 2.35 4.32 7.65
N VAL A 22 3.21 3.32 7.84
CA VAL A 22 3.71 2.92 9.17
C VAL A 22 5.18 3.28 9.25
N PHE A 23 5.55 4.01 10.30
CA PHE A 23 6.93 4.44 10.52
C PHE A 23 7.36 4.26 11.97
N SER A 24 8.65 4.31 12.20
CA SER A 24 9.27 4.50 13.51
C SER A 24 10.41 5.52 13.37
N THR A 25 10.99 5.95 14.48
CA THR A 25 12.19 6.80 14.50
C THR A 25 13.24 6.18 15.42
N LYS A 26 14.47 6.69 15.37
CA LYS A 26 15.53 6.26 16.31
C LYS A 26 15.12 6.51 17.76
N ASP A 27 14.53 7.66 18.05
CA ASP A 27 14.14 8.07 19.41
C ASP A 27 12.84 7.41 19.89
N ASN A 28 12.02 6.92 18.96
CA ASN A 28 10.82 6.15 19.27
C ASN A 28 10.71 4.95 18.32
N PRO A 29 11.22 3.77 18.73
CA PRO A 29 11.26 2.58 17.88
C PRO A 29 9.88 1.92 17.72
N LYS A 30 8.85 2.37 18.46
CA LYS A 30 7.50 1.84 18.29
C LYS A 30 6.94 2.22 16.93
N ARG A 31 6.44 1.23 16.20
CA ARG A 31 5.72 1.41 14.93
C ARG A 31 4.42 2.16 15.17
N ARG A 32 4.15 3.14 14.33
CA ARG A 32 2.96 3.98 14.42
C ARG A 32 2.53 4.50 13.07
N ILE A 33 1.25 4.85 12.98
CA ILE A 33 0.62 5.29 11.75
C ILE A 33 0.91 6.78 11.55
N GLY A 34 1.32 7.14 10.34
CA GLY A 34 1.55 8.52 9.94
C GLY A 34 0.99 8.84 8.56
N VAL A 35 0.92 10.13 8.26
CA VAL A 35 0.53 10.67 6.95
C VAL A 35 1.62 11.57 6.40
N ALA A 36 2.06 11.32 5.17
CA ALA A 36 3.09 12.13 4.54
C ALA A 36 2.56 13.50 4.09
N ILE A 37 3.35 14.55 4.31
CA ILE A 37 3.10 15.92 3.88
C ILE A 37 4.43 16.66 3.65
N GLY A 38 4.71 17.08 2.41
CA GLY A 38 6.02 17.64 2.03
C GLY A 38 7.15 16.67 2.38
N GLU A 39 8.15 17.15 3.11
CA GLU A 39 9.25 16.32 3.66
C GLU A 39 8.99 15.84 5.10
N SER A 40 7.75 15.89 5.57
CA SER A 40 7.35 15.54 6.94
C SER A 40 6.30 14.43 6.97
N ILE A 41 6.07 13.90 8.16
CA ILE A 41 5.04 12.92 8.51
C ILE A 41 4.23 13.50 9.67
N LEU A 42 2.92 13.54 9.52
CA LEU A 42 1.98 13.75 10.62
C LEU A 42 1.77 12.42 11.35
N ASP A 43 2.22 12.32 12.60
CA ASP A 43 2.01 11.17 13.49
C ASP A 43 0.56 11.14 13.97
N LEU A 44 -0.24 10.20 13.44
CA LEU A 44 -1.66 10.13 13.75
C LEU A 44 -1.92 9.70 15.20
N SER A 45 -0.97 9.00 15.83
CA SER A 45 -1.13 8.59 17.24
C SER A 45 -1.10 9.81 18.18
N ALA A 46 -0.31 10.84 17.84
CA ALA A 46 -0.21 12.07 18.61
C ALA A 46 -1.48 12.93 18.50
N VAL A 47 -2.16 12.89 17.35
CA VAL A 47 -3.37 13.68 17.07
C VAL A 47 -4.66 12.88 17.07
N ALA A 48 -4.63 11.61 17.49
CA ALA A 48 -5.79 10.70 17.46
C ALA A 48 -7.05 11.27 18.16
N HIS A 49 -6.84 12.03 19.25
CA HIS A 49 -7.91 12.67 20.01
C HIS A 49 -8.65 13.80 19.26
N LEU A 50 -8.08 14.29 18.15
CA LEU A 50 -8.68 15.32 17.29
C LEU A 50 -9.59 14.74 16.20
N PHE A 51 -9.76 13.41 16.15
CA PHE A 51 -10.71 12.74 15.27
C PHE A 51 -12.01 12.50 16.04
N ASP A 52 -12.78 13.57 16.26
CA ASP A 52 -13.99 13.63 17.09
C ASP A 52 -15.29 13.52 16.30
N GLY A 53 -15.21 13.29 14.98
CA GLY A 53 -16.36 13.11 14.12
C GLY A 53 -17.11 11.79 14.38
N PRO A 54 -18.36 11.69 13.86
CA PRO A 54 -19.24 10.57 14.18
C PRO A 54 -18.69 9.20 13.75
N ALA A 55 -17.88 9.14 12.68
CA ALA A 55 -17.31 7.88 12.21
C ALA A 55 -16.05 7.45 12.98
N LEU A 56 -15.36 8.36 13.68
CA LEU A 56 -14.06 8.08 14.31
C LEU A 56 -14.01 8.31 15.82
N THR A 57 -14.95 9.04 16.42
CA THR A 57 -14.90 9.38 17.85
C THR A 57 -14.79 8.16 18.77
N ASN A 58 -15.46 7.05 18.41
CA ASN A 58 -15.39 5.77 19.13
C ASN A 58 -14.33 4.79 18.60
N HIS A 59 -13.50 5.22 17.65
CA HIS A 59 -12.50 4.41 16.96
C HIS A 59 -11.12 5.10 16.87
N GLN A 60 -10.85 6.10 17.71
CA GLN A 60 -9.58 6.85 17.68
C GLN A 60 -8.36 5.95 17.99
N ASP A 61 -8.57 4.82 18.66
CA ASP A 61 -7.55 3.84 18.99
C ASP A 61 -6.93 3.17 17.76
N VAL A 62 -7.62 3.15 16.61
CA VAL A 62 -7.06 2.60 15.36
C VAL A 62 -5.79 3.32 14.92
N PHE A 63 -5.67 4.62 15.24
CA PHE A 63 -4.48 5.43 14.92
C PHE A 63 -3.29 5.18 15.86
N LYS A 64 -3.50 4.41 16.93
CA LYS A 64 -2.46 4.02 17.90
C LYS A 64 -1.89 2.61 17.64
N GLN A 65 -2.39 1.94 16.61
CA GLN A 65 -1.97 0.60 16.20
C GLN A 65 -0.62 0.63 15.45
N GLU A 66 0.03 -0.53 15.37
CA GLU A 66 1.31 -0.68 14.66
C GLU A 66 1.16 -0.99 13.16
N THR A 67 -0.07 -1.15 12.69
CA THR A 67 -0.43 -1.46 11.29
C THR A 67 -1.76 -0.80 10.94
N LEU A 68 -1.98 -0.51 9.66
CA LEU A 68 -3.22 0.11 9.17
C LEU A 68 -4.45 -0.80 9.21
N ASN A 69 -4.32 -2.10 9.47
CA ASN A 69 -5.42 -3.07 9.37
C ASN A 69 -6.70 -2.65 10.10
N ALA A 70 -6.59 -2.18 11.35
CA ALA A 70 -7.77 -1.76 12.12
C ALA A 70 -8.47 -0.54 11.49
N PHE A 71 -7.69 0.42 10.98
CA PHE A 71 -8.23 1.58 10.27
C PHE A 71 -8.84 1.19 8.90
N MET A 72 -8.16 0.31 8.16
CA MET A 72 -8.64 -0.27 6.90
C MET A 72 -9.96 -1.05 7.09
N SER A 73 -10.19 -1.66 8.25
CA SER A 73 -11.45 -2.38 8.53
C SER A 73 -12.65 -1.48 8.82
N LEU A 74 -12.44 -0.18 9.04
CA LEU A 74 -13.55 0.76 9.22
C LEU A 74 -14.28 1.00 7.88
N PRO A 75 -15.56 1.40 7.90
CA PRO A 75 -16.28 1.77 6.68
C PRO A 75 -15.66 2.96 5.96
N ARG A 76 -15.89 3.08 4.65
CA ARG A 76 -15.42 4.18 3.79
C ARG A 76 -15.71 5.59 4.35
N ALA A 77 -16.83 5.76 5.06
CA ALA A 77 -17.17 7.00 5.74
C ALA A 77 -16.08 7.45 6.75
N ALA A 78 -15.48 6.51 7.48
CA ALA A 78 -14.39 6.79 8.42
C ALA A 78 -13.12 7.24 7.70
N TRP A 79 -12.83 6.72 6.50
CA TRP A 79 -11.66 7.14 5.71
C TRP A 79 -11.83 8.55 5.15
N ILE A 80 -13.03 8.88 4.68
CA ILE A 80 -13.38 10.22 4.21
C ILE A 80 -13.30 11.22 5.37
N GLU A 81 -13.86 10.86 6.53
CA GLU A 81 -13.79 11.69 7.73
C GLU A 81 -12.34 11.90 8.17
N ALA A 82 -11.53 10.84 8.25
CA ALA A 82 -10.11 10.91 8.62
C ALA A 82 -9.36 11.86 7.67
N ARG A 83 -9.53 11.69 6.36
CA ARG A 83 -8.90 12.54 5.35
C ARG A 83 -9.29 14.01 5.51
N SER A 84 -10.59 14.28 5.73
CA SER A 84 -11.10 15.64 5.96
C SER A 84 -10.47 16.26 7.20
N THR A 85 -10.40 15.51 8.31
CA THR A 85 -9.77 15.95 9.56
C THR A 85 -8.27 16.20 9.38
N ILE A 86 -7.53 15.30 8.73
CA ILE A 86 -6.11 15.48 8.42
C ILE A 86 -5.88 16.74 7.58
N GLN A 87 -6.68 16.94 6.53
CA GLN A 87 -6.57 18.13 5.68
C GLN A 87 -6.88 19.42 6.44
N LYS A 88 -7.87 19.41 7.35
CA LYS A 88 -8.13 20.53 8.25
C LYS A 88 -6.94 20.78 9.17
N LEU A 89 -6.43 19.74 9.85
CA LEU A 89 -5.31 19.87 10.78
C LEU A 89 -4.04 20.41 10.10
N LEU A 90 -3.78 20.06 8.83
CA LEU A 90 -2.63 20.52 8.06
C LEU A 90 -2.86 21.87 7.35
N SER A 91 -4.09 22.35 7.28
CA SER A 91 -4.45 23.59 6.57
C SER A 91 -3.83 24.82 7.23
N ASP A 92 -3.36 25.76 6.41
CA ASP A 92 -2.77 27.01 6.89
C ASP A 92 -3.75 27.92 7.65
N ASN A 93 -5.06 27.68 7.45
CA ASN A 93 -6.16 28.46 8.03
C ASN A 93 -6.70 27.86 9.35
N VAL A 94 -6.16 26.74 9.83
CA VAL A 94 -6.66 26.06 11.03
C VAL A 94 -5.58 26.08 12.12
N PRO A 95 -5.79 26.78 13.25
CA PRO A 95 -4.74 27.00 14.25
C PRO A 95 -4.49 25.75 15.12
N THR A 96 -5.44 24.81 15.21
CA THR A 96 -5.45 23.68 16.17
C THR A 96 -4.11 22.95 16.28
N LEU A 97 -3.47 22.65 15.15
CA LEU A 97 -2.13 22.05 15.14
C LEU A 97 -1.04 23.08 14.84
N LYS A 98 -1.28 24.02 13.92
CA LYS A 98 -0.30 25.02 13.47
C LYS A 98 0.28 25.85 14.63
N GLU A 99 -0.59 26.29 15.54
CA GLU A 99 -0.30 27.23 16.62
C GLU A 99 -0.23 26.55 18.00
N ASN A 100 -0.25 25.22 18.06
CA ASN A 100 -0.11 24.48 19.32
C ASN A 100 1.36 24.13 19.58
N PRO A 101 2.06 24.87 20.48
CA PRO A 101 3.50 24.70 20.70
C PRO A 101 3.86 23.37 21.38
N GLU A 102 2.92 22.73 22.07
CA GLU A 102 3.17 21.47 22.76
C GLU A 102 2.92 20.25 21.86
N LEU A 103 1.88 20.32 21.02
CA LEU A 103 1.45 19.22 20.17
C LEU A 103 2.24 19.14 18.87
N ARG A 104 2.48 20.29 18.22
CA ARG A 104 3.11 20.33 16.89
C ARG A 104 4.49 19.64 16.85
N PRO A 105 5.41 19.88 17.80
CA PRO A 105 6.72 19.20 17.78
C PRO A 105 6.63 17.69 18.02
N LYS A 106 5.55 17.21 18.65
CA LYS A 106 5.30 15.78 18.90
C LYS A 106 4.61 15.10 17.72
N ALA A 107 3.81 15.84 16.97
CA ALA A 107 2.97 15.33 15.88
C ALA A 107 3.63 15.43 14.51
N ILE A 108 4.60 16.31 14.30
CA ILE A 108 5.27 16.49 13.01
C ILE A 108 6.69 15.93 13.10
N VAL A 109 6.97 14.91 12.28
CA VAL A 109 8.25 14.20 12.23
C VAL A 109 8.88 14.40 10.86
N SER A 110 10.19 14.66 10.79
CA SER A 110 10.92 14.71 9.53
C SER A 110 10.97 13.33 8.87
N GLN A 111 10.71 13.23 7.57
CA GLN A 111 10.84 11.95 6.84
C GLN A 111 12.27 11.41 6.88
N LYS A 112 13.28 12.28 6.97
CA LYS A 112 14.70 11.89 7.03
C LYS A 112 15.06 11.13 8.30
N ASP A 113 14.28 11.31 9.36
CA ASP A 113 14.49 10.65 10.66
C ASP A 113 13.63 9.38 10.81
N ALA A 114 12.78 9.11 9.82
CA ALA A 114 11.81 8.02 9.85
C ALA A 114 12.36 6.75 9.16
N VAL A 115 12.03 5.60 9.75
CA VAL A 115 12.19 4.28 9.13
C VAL A 115 10.80 3.77 8.78
N MET A 116 10.56 3.51 7.50
CA MET A 116 9.28 2.99 7.01
C MET A 116 9.18 1.47 7.20
N HIS A 117 7.98 0.99 7.48
CA HIS A 117 7.65 -0.43 7.63
C HIS A 117 6.56 -0.84 6.65
N LEU A 118 6.27 -2.14 6.56
CA LEU A 118 5.08 -2.60 5.86
C LEU A 118 3.82 -1.93 6.45
N PRO A 119 2.93 -1.39 5.61
CA PRO A 119 1.79 -0.61 6.07
C PRO A 119 0.71 -1.45 6.76
N ALA A 120 0.64 -2.75 6.45
CA ALA A 120 -0.35 -3.67 6.98
C ALA A 120 0.24 -5.06 7.20
N LYS A 121 -0.37 -5.83 8.10
CA LYS A 121 -0.22 -7.29 8.17
C LYS A 121 -1.06 -7.91 7.05
N ILE A 122 -0.39 -8.45 6.04
CA ILE A 122 -1.04 -9.01 4.86
C ILE A 122 -1.45 -10.45 5.18
N GLY A 123 -2.76 -10.72 5.16
CA GLY A 123 -3.30 -12.07 5.34
C GLY A 123 -3.09 -12.89 4.07
N ASP A 124 -3.76 -12.46 3.00
CA ASP A 124 -3.66 -13.03 1.66
C ASP A 124 -3.17 -12.00 0.66
N TYR A 125 -2.47 -12.48 -0.36
CA TYR A 125 -2.03 -11.72 -1.51
C TYR A 125 -2.48 -12.44 -2.78
N THR A 126 -3.12 -11.71 -3.67
CA THR A 126 -3.57 -12.19 -4.98
C THR A 126 -2.94 -11.31 -6.05
N ASP A 127 -2.34 -11.95 -7.04
CA ASP A 127 -1.81 -11.29 -8.22
C ASP A 127 -2.72 -11.52 -9.42
N PHE A 128 -2.98 -10.46 -10.19
CA PHE A 128 -3.89 -10.46 -11.33
C PHE A 128 -3.15 -10.22 -12.63
N TYR A 129 -3.62 -10.88 -13.69
CA TYR A 129 -2.98 -10.86 -15.00
C TYR A 129 -3.67 -9.90 -15.99
N SER A 130 -3.96 -8.68 -15.54
CA SER A 130 -4.95 -7.79 -16.17
C SER A 130 -4.41 -6.88 -17.30
N SER A 131 -3.10 -6.87 -17.58
CA SER A 131 -2.54 -6.10 -18.69
C SER A 131 -2.60 -6.89 -19.99
N ILE A 132 -3.43 -6.45 -20.94
CA ILE A 132 -3.59 -7.12 -22.24
C ILE A 132 -2.28 -7.18 -23.03
N TYR A 133 -1.47 -6.12 -22.94
CA TYR A 133 -0.18 -6.06 -23.63
C TYR A 133 0.83 -7.01 -23.03
N HIS A 134 0.91 -7.06 -21.69
CA HIS A 134 1.75 -8.01 -21.00
C HIS A 134 1.34 -9.46 -21.35
N ALA A 135 0.04 -9.78 -21.23
CA ALA A 135 -0.51 -11.09 -21.57
C ALA A 135 -0.25 -11.50 -23.03
N THR A 136 -0.42 -10.55 -23.96
CA THR A 136 -0.16 -10.78 -25.38
C THR A 136 1.33 -11.00 -25.64
N ASN A 137 2.23 -10.20 -25.06
CA ASN A 137 3.66 -10.33 -25.27
C ASN A 137 4.20 -11.67 -24.74
N VAL A 138 3.82 -12.06 -23.52
CA VAL A 138 4.15 -13.38 -22.98
C VAL A 138 3.57 -14.47 -23.87
N GLY A 139 2.32 -14.33 -24.30
CA GLY A 139 1.69 -15.26 -25.21
C GLY A 139 2.43 -15.46 -26.53
N ILE A 140 2.89 -14.37 -27.15
CA ILE A 140 3.68 -14.41 -28.39
C ILE A 140 4.97 -15.21 -28.20
N MET A 141 5.70 -14.94 -27.11
CA MET A 141 6.96 -15.63 -26.82
C MET A 141 6.79 -17.15 -26.63
N PHE A 142 5.65 -17.59 -26.09
CA PHE A 142 5.41 -19.01 -25.79
C PHE A 142 4.59 -19.77 -26.86
N ARG A 143 3.67 -19.10 -27.55
CA ARG A 143 2.64 -19.74 -28.39
C ARG A 143 2.49 -19.11 -29.78
N GLY A 144 3.27 -18.07 -30.08
CA GLY A 144 3.15 -17.32 -31.33
C GLY A 144 2.03 -16.28 -31.31
N LYS A 145 1.99 -15.46 -32.37
CA LYS A 145 1.13 -14.27 -32.44
C LYS A 145 -0.36 -14.60 -32.56
N GLU A 146 -0.67 -15.68 -33.24
CA GLU A 146 -2.02 -16.15 -33.53
C GLU A 146 -2.72 -16.69 -32.27
N ASN A 147 -1.95 -17.20 -31.30
CA ASN A 147 -2.44 -17.86 -30.08
C ASN A 147 -1.98 -17.16 -28.79
N ALA A 148 -1.74 -15.84 -28.87
CA ALA A 148 -1.15 -15.08 -27.77
C ALA A 148 -2.02 -15.11 -26.50
N LEU A 149 -3.31 -14.80 -26.60
CA LEU A 149 -4.23 -14.82 -25.46
C LEU A 149 -4.93 -16.18 -25.34
N MET A 150 -4.96 -16.72 -24.12
CA MET A 150 -5.78 -17.88 -23.81
C MET A 150 -7.28 -17.52 -23.86
N PRO A 151 -8.18 -18.47 -24.21
CA PRO A 151 -9.59 -18.16 -24.42
C PRO A 151 -10.30 -17.50 -23.24
N ASN A 152 -9.94 -17.84 -21.99
CA ASN A 152 -10.55 -17.32 -20.76
C ASN A 152 -10.19 -15.85 -20.45
N TRP A 153 -9.08 -15.33 -20.97
CA TRP A 153 -8.49 -14.07 -20.53
C TRP A 153 -9.43 -12.87 -20.72
N LYS A 154 -10.26 -12.88 -21.77
CA LYS A 154 -11.22 -11.79 -22.04
C LYS A 154 -12.54 -11.91 -21.26
N TRP A 155 -12.76 -13.02 -20.55
CA TRP A 155 -14.04 -13.31 -19.89
C TRP A 155 -13.97 -13.17 -18.37
N LEU A 156 -12.78 -13.23 -17.79
CA LEU A 156 -12.56 -13.04 -16.36
C LEU A 156 -11.16 -12.46 -16.11
N PRO A 157 -10.96 -11.71 -15.01
CA PRO A 157 -9.64 -11.25 -14.59
C PRO A 157 -8.87 -12.45 -14.03
N VAL A 158 -8.08 -13.10 -14.88
CA VAL A 158 -7.24 -14.24 -14.47
C VAL A 158 -6.30 -13.79 -13.36
N GLY A 159 -6.15 -14.60 -12.31
CA GLY A 159 -5.26 -14.32 -11.19
C GLY A 159 -4.95 -15.58 -10.40
N TYR A 160 -4.01 -15.46 -9.46
CA TYR A 160 -3.55 -16.56 -8.61
C TYR A 160 -3.18 -16.06 -7.21
N HIS A 161 -3.15 -16.98 -6.24
CA HIS A 161 -2.69 -16.66 -4.88
C HIS A 161 -1.16 -16.54 -4.87
N GLY A 162 -0.68 -15.35 -4.52
CA GLY A 162 0.74 -15.10 -4.29
C GLY A 162 1.17 -15.46 -2.87
N ARG A 163 2.40 -15.10 -2.50
CA ARG A 163 2.98 -15.44 -1.19
C ARG A 163 3.07 -14.22 -0.26
N ALA A 164 2.11 -14.10 0.67
CA ALA A 164 2.06 -12.99 1.62
C ALA A 164 3.33 -12.86 2.50
N SER A 165 3.94 -13.98 2.90
CA SER A 165 5.10 -13.97 3.82
C SER A 165 6.37 -13.35 3.26
N SER A 166 6.47 -13.19 1.93
CA SER A 166 7.64 -12.64 1.24
C SER A 166 7.41 -11.22 0.72
N ILE A 167 6.27 -10.61 1.02
CA ILE A 167 6.06 -9.19 0.73
C ILE A 167 6.90 -8.39 1.71
N ILE A 168 7.73 -7.50 1.18
CA ILE A 168 8.71 -6.71 1.91
C ILE A 168 8.57 -5.23 1.54
N ALA A 169 8.93 -4.35 2.47
CA ALA A 169 8.90 -2.92 2.22
C ALA A 169 10.03 -2.50 1.27
N SER A 170 9.81 -1.38 0.57
CA SER A 170 10.82 -0.76 -0.31
C SER A 170 12.16 -0.57 0.41
N GLY A 171 13.27 -0.76 -0.33
CA GLY A 171 14.63 -0.69 0.21
C GLY A 171 15.15 -2.00 0.81
N THR A 172 14.29 -3.01 1.01
CA THR A 172 14.74 -4.34 1.49
C THR A 172 15.52 -5.07 0.38
N PRO A 173 16.78 -5.49 0.61
CA PRO A 173 17.54 -6.22 -0.41
C PRO A 173 16.93 -7.58 -0.75
N VAL A 174 16.83 -7.89 -2.04
CA VAL A 174 16.36 -9.19 -2.54
C VAL A 174 17.54 -10.04 -2.96
N ARG A 175 17.65 -11.25 -2.39
CA ARG A 175 18.69 -12.22 -2.74
C ARG A 175 18.27 -12.98 -4.00
N ARG A 176 19.16 -13.08 -4.99
CA ARG A 176 18.96 -13.94 -6.17
C ARG A 176 18.58 -15.36 -5.72
N PRO A 177 17.42 -15.89 -6.15
CA PRO A 177 16.97 -17.20 -5.71
C PRO A 177 17.81 -18.31 -6.34
N ARG A 178 17.84 -19.46 -5.65
CA ARG A 178 18.38 -20.71 -6.17
C ARG A 178 17.23 -21.71 -6.29
N GLY A 179 17.23 -22.52 -7.33
CA GLY A 179 16.15 -23.45 -7.59
C GLY A 179 16.52 -24.49 -8.63
N GLN A 180 15.54 -25.29 -9.02
CA GLN A 180 15.67 -26.20 -10.15
C GLN A 180 15.56 -25.41 -11.46
N LEU A 181 16.43 -25.74 -12.41
CA LEU A 181 16.52 -25.12 -13.73
C LEU A 181 16.50 -26.25 -14.76
N LYS A 182 15.67 -26.11 -15.80
CA LYS A 182 15.67 -27.01 -16.95
C LYS A 182 15.87 -26.19 -18.24
N PRO A 183 17.12 -25.88 -18.60
CA PRO A 183 17.42 -25.17 -19.85
C PRO A 183 16.91 -25.93 -21.08
N GLU A 184 16.74 -25.20 -22.18
CA GLU A 184 16.37 -25.80 -23.47
C GLU A 184 17.37 -26.92 -23.86
N GLY A 185 16.85 -28.05 -24.33
CA GLY A 185 17.63 -29.23 -24.69
C GLY A 185 18.10 -30.10 -23.51
N ALA A 186 17.94 -29.67 -22.25
CA ALA A 186 18.30 -30.49 -21.10
C ALA A 186 17.31 -31.65 -20.88
N THR A 187 17.83 -32.86 -20.63
CA THR A 187 17.02 -34.05 -20.31
C THR A 187 16.57 -34.07 -18.84
N GLU A 188 17.42 -33.58 -17.93
CA GLU A 188 17.18 -33.53 -16.48
C GLU A 188 17.38 -32.10 -15.93
N PRO A 189 16.67 -31.73 -14.84
CA PRO A 189 16.86 -30.43 -14.20
C PRO A 189 18.18 -30.37 -13.41
N THR A 190 18.72 -29.17 -13.26
CA THR A 190 19.90 -28.89 -12.43
C THR A 190 19.54 -27.94 -11.29
N TYR A 191 20.26 -27.99 -10.16
CA TYR A 191 20.08 -27.03 -9.08
C TYR A 191 21.13 -25.90 -9.17
N GLY A 192 20.69 -24.64 -9.14
CA GLY A 192 21.59 -23.51 -9.26
C GLY A 192 20.92 -22.16 -9.03
N PRO A 193 21.69 -21.05 -9.09
CA PRO A 193 21.12 -19.70 -9.05
C PRO A 193 20.28 -19.43 -10.30
N SER A 194 19.16 -18.70 -10.15
CA SER A 194 18.34 -18.27 -11.29
C SER A 194 19.19 -17.50 -12.30
N ARG A 195 19.03 -17.83 -13.58
CA ARG A 195 19.72 -17.20 -14.72
C ARG A 195 18.91 -16.06 -15.34
N LEU A 196 17.60 -16.02 -15.10
CA LEU A 196 16.65 -15.05 -15.63
C LEU A 196 15.88 -14.42 -14.46
N LEU A 197 16.58 -13.61 -13.67
CA LEU A 197 15.94 -12.81 -12.61
C LEU A 197 15.39 -11.53 -13.25
N ASP A 198 14.13 -11.24 -12.99
CA ASP A 198 13.37 -10.19 -13.66
C ASP A 198 12.50 -9.43 -12.65
N PHE A 199 12.00 -8.27 -13.07
CA PHE A 199 11.05 -7.45 -12.32
C PHE A 199 9.70 -7.37 -13.05
N GLU A 200 8.61 -7.24 -12.30
CA GLU A 200 7.30 -6.92 -12.86
C GLU A 200 6.80 -5.62 -12.24
N LEU A 201 6.63 -4.59 -13.08
CA LEU A 201 6.09 -3.30 -12.63
C LEU A 201 4.58 -3.42 -12.43
N GLU A 202 4.15 -3.23 -11.19
CA GLU A 202 2.76 -3.38 -10.80
C GLU A 202 2.26 -2.28 -9.85
N MET A 203 0.93 -2.26 -9.71
CA MET A 203 0.25 -1.58 -8.62
C MET A 203 -0.63 -2.58 -7.89
N ALA A 204 -0.69 -2.46 -6.57
CA ALA A 204 -1.58 -3.25 -5.74
C ALA A 204 -2.52 -2.34 -4.95
N PHE A 205 -3.66 -2.86 -4.52
CA PHE A 205 -4.56 -2.15 -3.62
C PHE A 205 -4.79 -2.96 -2.35
N PHE A 206 -4.96 -2.26 -1.23
CA PHE A 206 -5.38 -2.88 0.02
C PHE A 206 -6.91 -2.98 0.07
N VAL A 207 -7.39 -4.16 0.44
CA VAL A 207 -8.81 -4.36 0.77
C VAL A 207 -9.11 -3.68 2.09
N GLY A 208 -10.21 -2.93 2.12
CA GLY A 208 -10.75 -2.32 3.32
C GLY A 208 -12.24 -2.62 3.50
N GLY A 209 -12.82 -1.92 4.45
CA GLY A 209 -14.23 -1.98 4.82
C GLY A 209 -14.49 -3.10 5.82
N PRO A 210 -15.74 -3.23 6.28
CA PRO A 210 -16.15 -4.33 7.12
C PRO A 210 -15.84 -5.68 6.46
N ALA A 211 -15.43 -6.66 7.26
CA ALA A 211 -15.14 -8.00 6.78
C ALA A 211 -16.37 -8.62 6.11
N THR A 212 -16.16 -9.27 4.97
CA THR A 212 -17.19 -10.08 4.33
C THR A 212 -17.32 -11.43 5.01
N GLN A 213 -18.53 -12.01 4.96
CA GLN A 213 -18.74 -13.37 5.43
C GLN A 213 -18.40 -14.36 4.30
N LEU A 214 -17.81 -15.50 4.67
CA LEU A 214 -17.55 -16.56 3.72
C LEU A 214 -18.85 -16.99 3.02
N GLY A 215 -18.83 -17.02 1.69
CA GLY A 215 -20.00 -17.34 0.86
C GLY A 215 -20.88 -16.14 0.50
N GLN A 216 -20.56 -14.93 0.97
CA GLN A 216 -21.27 -13.70 0.60
C GLN A 216 -20.43 -12.89 -0.41
N PRO A 217 -20.81 -12.84 -1.69
CA PRO A 217 -20.08 -12.06 -2.69
C PRO A 217 -20.25 -10.55 -2.47
N ILE A 218 -19.28 -9.76 -2.91
CA ILE A 218 -19.39 -8.30 -2.99
C ILE A 218 -19.99 -7.95 -4.36
N PRO A 219 -21.17 -7.30 -4.43
CA PRO A 219 -21.70 -6.76 -5.69
C PRO A 219 -20.74 -5.72 -6.28
N ILE A 220 -20.65 -5.64 -7.60
CA ILE A 220 -19.68 -4.75 -8.28
C ILE A 220 -19.89 -3.28 -7.88
N GLU A 221 -21.12 -2.88 -7.60
CA GLU A 221 -21.52 -1.53 -7.17
C GLU A 221 -21.00 -1.16 -5.77
N LYS A 222 -20.54 -2.14 -4.99
CA LYS A 222 -19.96 -1.99 -3.65
C LYS A 222 -18.45 -2.09 -3.63
N THR A 223 -17.80 -2.32 -4.77
CA THR A 223 -16.35 -2.52 -4.86
C THR A 223 -15.57 -1.33 -4.26
N GLU A 224 -15.98 -0.10 -4.54
CA GLU A 224 -15.29 1.10 -4.04
C GLU A 224 -15.34 1.26 -2.51
N ASP A 225 -16.31 0.65 -1.84
CA ASP A 225 -16.40 0.62 -0.38
C ASP A 225 -15.37 -0.33 0.25
N HIS A 226 -14.71 -1.16 -0.58
CA HIS A 226 -13.73 -2.17 -0.17
C HIS A 226 -12.32 -1.95 -0.72
N ILE A 227 -12.06 -0.85 -1.44
CA ILE A 227 -10.72 -0.47 -1.88
C ILE A 227 -10.23 0.70 -1.02
N PHE A 228 -9.30 0.44 -0.10
CA PHE A 228 -8.79 1.46 0.82
C PHE A 228 -7.81 2.42 0.15
N GLY A 229 -6.88 1.89 -0.65
CA GLY A 229 -5.81 2.66 -1.26
C GLY A 229 -4.83 1.78 -2.00
N MET A 230 -3.88 2.39 -2.69
CA MET A 230 -2.96 1.72 -3.62
C MET A 230 -1.49 1.92 -3.25
N VAL A 231 -0.64 1.02 -3.72
CA VAL A 231 0.81 1.06 -3.62
C VAL A 231 1.45 0.64 -4.94
N LEU A 232 2.72 1.02 -5.14
CA LEU A 232 3.57 0.42 -6.16
C LEU A 232 4.02 -0.97 -5.69
N MET A 233 4.19 -1.89 -6.63
CA MET A 233 4.67 -3.23 -6.38
C MET A 233 5.69 -3.63 -7.44
N ASN A 234 6.69 -4.39 -7.01
CA ASN A 234 7.61 -5.10 -7.89
C ASN A 234 7.51 -6.58 -7.55
N ASP A 235 6.86 -7.36 -8.41
CA ASP A 235 6.85 -8.81 -8.27
C ASP A 235 8.13 -9.39 -8.90
N TRP A 236 9.06 -9.84 -8.03
CA TRP A 236 10.35 -10.35 -8.47
C TRP A 236 10.23 -11.77 -8.99
N SER A 237 10.53 -11.99 -10.26
CA SER A 237 10.35 -13.30 -10.90
C SER A 237 11.69 -13.95 -11.25
N GLY A 238 11.82 -15.26 -10.98
CA GLY A 238 12.85 -16.10 -11.58
C GLY A 238 12.24 -16.91 -12.72
N ARG A 239 12.42 -16.46 -13.97
CA ARG A 239 11.81 -17.06 -15.16
C ARG A 239 12.45 -18.39 -15.54
#